data_AF-A0A3A0EFA8-F1
#
_entry.id   AF-A0A3A0EFA8-F1
#
_cell.length_a   1.000
_cell.length_b   1.000
_cell.length_c   1.000
_cell.angle_alpha   90.00
_cell.angle_beta   90.00
_cell.angle_gamma   90.00
#
_symmetry.space_group_name_H-M   'P 1'
#
loop_
_entity.id
_entity.type
_entity.pdbx_description
1 polymer ?
#
loop_
_entity_poly.entity_id
_entity_poly.type
_entity_poly.pdbx_seq_one_letter_code
_entity_poly.pdbx_strand_id
1 'polypeptide(L)'
;MILPNSPRSDEVEHLLRNAQLRDALEPLYDEAIGRVNVEVMTTGAENEFLESMLEWERAPMLPICDWFQPKLELPHPDRLDDRQLRDFLYQTIGRLYEKHIVLDFTDHLTDRQLYCLIYRDILPSYEKMIRRQGHYLHWDCANTHGDPDAWLRYYASEEDRRLWAEETGGFPPPADDPPYPRDLPRAPL
;
A
#
# COMPACT_ATOMS: atom_id res chain seq x y z
N MET A 1 17.69 -43.09 -0.60
CA MET A 1 18.42 -42.52 0.55
C MET A 1 18.28 -41.02 0.44
N ILE A 2 17.51 -40.40 1.32
CA ILE A 2 17.47 -38.94 1.47
C ILE A 2 18.47 -38.65 2.60
N LEU A 3 19.60 -38.05 2.27
CA LEU A 3 20.55 -37.60 3.29
C LEU A 3 19.91 -36.41 4.02
N PRO A 4 19.93 -36.37 5.37
CA PRO A 4 19.46 -35.20 6.09
C PRO A 4 20.34 -34.00 5.73
N ASN A 5 19.72 -32.85 5.44
CA ASN A 5 20.46 -31.61 5.19
C ASN A 5 21.33 -31.34 6.42
N SER A 6 22.64 -31.29 6.21
CA SER A 6 23.58 -30.95 7.26
C SER A 6 23.52 -29.44 7.47
N PRO A 7 23.47 -28.92 8.71
CA PRO A 7 23.36 -27.48 8.97
C PRO A 7 24.48 -26.63 8.34
N ARG A 8 25.63 -27.24 8.01
CA ARG A 8 26.72 -26.59 7.24
C ARG A 8 26.41 -26.39 5.75
N SER A 9 25.52 -27.20 5.16
CA SER A 9 25.08 -27.05 3.77
C SER A 9 24.16 -25.84 3.64
N ASP A 10 23.22 -25.70 4.58
CA ASP A 10 22.26 -24.58 4.61
C ASP A 10 22.98 -23.23 4.75
N GLU A 11 24.02 -23.16 5.59
CA GLU A 11 24.83 -21.96 5.77
C GLU A 11 25.60 -21.56 4.49
N VAL A 12 26.16 -22.54 3.77
CA VAL A 12 26.85 -22.29 2.50
C VAL A 12 25.86 -21.82 1.42
N GLU A 13 24.66 -22.42 1.36
CA GLU A 13 23.60 -22.00 0.44
C GLU A 13 23.15 -20.57 0.72
N HIS A 14 22.97 -20.22 1.99
CA HIS A 14 22.63 -18.85 2.39
C HIS A 14 23.71 -17.84 1.98
N LEU A 15 24.99 -18.17 2.17
CA LEU A 15 26.10 -17.30 1.77
C LEU A 15 26.19 -17.12 0.25
N LEU A 16 26.00 -18.21 -0.51
CA LEU A 16 25.98 -18.14 -1.98
C LEU A 16 24.81 -17.29 -2.48
N ARG A 17 23.62 -17.46 -1.87
CA ARG A 17 22.45 -16.64 -2.20
C ARG A 17 22.69 -15.17 -1.86
N ASN A 18 23.32 -14.89 -0.72
CA ASN A 18 23.66 -13.54 -0.30
C ASN A 18 24.56 -12.83 -1.32
N ALA A 19 25.64 -13.49 -1.75
CA ALA A 19 26.54 -12.96 -2.77
C ALA A 19 25.78 -12.62 -4.06
N GLN A 20 24.92 -13.53 -4.55
CA GLN A 20 24.12 -13.29 -5.75
C GLN A 20 23.18 -12.09 -5.63
N LEU A 21 22.55 -11.91 -4.46
CA LEU A 21 21.63 -10.81 -4.22
C LEU A 21 22.38 -9.48 -4.16
N ARG A 22 23.54 -9.45 -3.49
CA ARG A 22 24.41 -8.27 -3.44
C ARG A 22 24.91 -7.87 -4.84
N ASP A 23 25.38 -8.83 -5.63
CA ASP A 23 25.80 -8.59 -7.02
C ASP A 23 24.64 -8.05 -7.88
N ALA A 24 23.43 -8.56 -7.67
CA ALA A 24 22.24 -8.10 -8.40
C ALA A 24 21.79 -6.68 -8.01
N LEU A 25 22.11 -6.26 -6.79
CA LEU A 25 21.80 -4.93 -6.24
C LEU A 25 22.91 -3.91 -6.50
N GLU A 26 24.16 -4.34 -6.74
CA GLU A 26 25.29 -3.45 -7.00
C GLU A 26 25.00 -2.37 -8.07
N PRO A 27 24.35 -2.67 -9.22
CA PRO A 27 24.02 -1.65 -10.22
C PRO A 27 22.93 -0.67 -9.77
N LEU A 28 22.15 -1.04 -8.75
CA LEU A 28 21.02 -0.30 -8.20
C LEU A 28 21.39 0.42 -6.90
N TYR A 29 22.63 0.24 -6.42
CA TYR A 29 23.08 0.68 -5.11
C TYR A 29 23.14 2.21 -5.03
N ASP A 30 22.41 2.78 -4.08
CA ASP A 30 22.42 4.21 -3.77
C ASP A 30 22.71 4.46 -2.27
N GLU A 31 22.73 5.74 -1.87
CA GLU A 31 22.96 6.13 -0.48
C GLU A 31 21.91 5.60 0.51
N ALA A 32 20.69 5.27 0.06
CA ALA A 32 19.64 4.72 0.92
C ALA A 32 19.89 3.24 1.22
N ILE A 33 20.39 2.49 0.24
CA ILE A 33 20.75 1.07 0.39
C ILE A 33 21.94 0.90 1.36
N GLY A 34 22.89 1.84 1.37
CA GLY A 34 24.04 1.81 2.27
C GLY A 34 23.75 2.09 3.74
N ARG A 35 22.53 2.49 4.12
CA ARG A 35 22.14 2.74 5.51
C ARG A 35 21.68 1.47 6.25
N VAL A 36 21.53 0.35 5.55
CA VAL A 36 21.13 -0.92 6.16
C VAL A 36 22.31 -1.53 6.88
N ASN A 37 22.23 -1.59 8.21
CA ASN A 37 23.28 -2.21 9.02
C ASN A 37 23.15 -3.75 8.99
N VAL A 38 23.76 -4.34 7.96
CA VAL A 38 23.84 -5.80 7.77
C VAL A 38 24.65 -6.52 8.86
N GLU A 39 25.42 -5.81 9.70
CA GLU A 39 26.27 -6.43 10.73
C GLU A 39 25.47 -7.04 11.90
N VAL A 40 24.15 -6.84 11.94
CA VAL A 40 23.27 -7.30 13.04
C VAL A 40 22.33 -8.45 12.61
N MET A 41 22.34 -8.85 11.33
CA MET A 41 21.40 -9.85 10.79
C MET A 41 22.06 -11.21 10.58
N THR A 42 21.26 -12.29 10.69
CA THR A 42 21.70 -13.60 10.15
C THR A 42 21.70 -13.55 8.63
N THR A 43 22.55 -14.33 7.97
CA THR A 43 22.61 -14.37 6.48
C THR A 43 21.26 -14.72 5.84
N GLY A 44 20.45 -15.56 6.48
CA GLY A 44 19.10 -15.88 6.00
C GLY A 44 18.17 -14.66 6.04
N ALA A 45 18.14 -13.95 7.16
CA ALA A 45 17.35 -12.73 7.30
C ALA A 45 17.84 -11.61 6.37
N GLU A 46 19.15 -11.53 6.15
CA GLU A 46 19.74 -10.61 5.18
C GLU A 46 19.30 -10.95 3.76
N ASN A 47 19.25 -12.23 3.38
CA ASN A 47 18.78 -12.65 2.06
C ASN A 47 17.31 -12.25 1.83
N GLU A 48 16.44 -12.47 2.81
CA GLU A 48 15.03 -12.05 2.71
C GLU A 48 14.91 -10.53 2.54
N PHE A 49 15.73 -9.77 3.26
CA PHE A 49 15.79 -8.32 3.13
C PHE A 49 16.25 -7.88 1.72
N LEU A 50 17.37 -8.43 1.24
CA LEU A 50 17.93 -8.09 -0.07
C LEU A 50 16.99 -8.50 -1.21
N GLU A 51 16.28 -9.62 -1.08
CA GLU A 51 15.23 -10.03 -2.03
C GLU A 51 14.08 -9.02 -2.06
N SER A 52 13.63 -8.56 -0.89
CA SER A 52 12.57 -7.54 -0.78
C SER A 52 12.97 -6.25 -1.49
N MET A 53 14.21 -5.82 -1.27
CA MET A 53 14.77 -4.61 -1.87
C MET A 53 14.91 -4.75 -3.39
N LEU A 54 15.40 -5.89 -3.87
CA LEU A 54 15.53 -6.14 -5.31
C LEU A 54 14.17 -6.23 -6.01
N GLU A 55 13.16 -6.83 -5.35
CA GLU A 55 11.79 -6.83 -5.85
C GLU A 55 11.24 -5.41 -5.94
N TRP A 56 11.43 -4.60 -4.89
CA TRP A 56 11.04 -3.19 -4.90
C TRP A 56 11.70 -2.43 -6.05
N GLU A 57 13.01 -2.55 -6.22
CA GLU A 57 13.73 -1.83 -7.28
C GLU A 57 13.31 -2.24 -8.69
N ARG A 58 13.04 -3.53 -8.89
CA ARG A 58 12.61 -4.06 -10.20
C ARG A 58 11.11 -3.95 -10.46
N ALA A 59 10.31 -3.66 -9.44
CA ALA A 59 8.86 -3.57 -9.59
C ALA A 59 8.50 -2.47 -10.60
N PRO A 60 7.69 -2.78 -11.62
CA PRO A 60 7.34 -1.80 -12.62
C PRO A 60 6.43 -0.72 -12.00
N MET A 61 6.72 0.53 -12.36
CA MET A 61 5.88 1.68 -12.01
C MET A 61 4.80 1.83 -13.08
N LEU A 62 3.55 1.48 -12.74
CA LEU A 62 2.43 1.43 -13.67
C LEU A 62 1.17 1.99 -13.01
N PRO A 63 0.22 2.55 -13.77
CA PRO A 63 -1.03 2.99 -13.20
C PRO A 63 -1.81 1.78 -12.66
N ILE A 64 -2.48 1.93 -11.53
CA ILE A 64 -3.21 0.83 -10.86
C ILE A 64 -4.21 0.13 -11.80
N CYS A 65 -4.88 0.88 -12.70
CA CYS A 65 -5.79 0.28 -13.68
C CYS A 65 -5.14 -0.79 -14.58
N ASP A 66 -3.84 -0.67 -14.87
CA ASP A 66 -3.09 -1.60 -15.72
C ASP A 66 -2.58 -2.84 -14.96
N TRP A 67 -2.81 -2.92 -13.64
CA TRP A 67 -2.48 -4.10 -12.83
C TRP A 67 -3.44 -5.29 -13.06
N PHE A 68 -4.55 -5.02 -13.76
CA PHE A 68 -5.63 -5.95 -14.03
C PHE A 68 -5.56 -6.49 -15.47
N GLN A 69 -6.00 -7.74 -15.65
CA GLN A 69 -6.15 -8.36 -16.97
C GLN A 69 -7.57 -8.93 -17.10
N PRO A 70 -8.46 -8.32 -17.92
CA PRO A 70 -8.26 -7.08 -18.68
C PRO A 70 -8.10 -5.84 -17.77
N LYS A 71 -7.57 -4.75 -18.34
CA LYS A 71 -7.44 -3.44 -17.68
C LYS A 71 -8.73 -3.08 -16.96
N LEU A 72 -8.63 -2.58 -15.74
CA LEU A 72 -9.79 -2.17 -14.96
C LEU A 72 -10.26 -0.80 -15.45
N GLU A 73 -11.37 -0.80 -16.19
CA GLU A 73 -12.03 0.40 -16.67
C GLU A 73 -13.39 0.54 -16.00
N LEU A 74 -13.66 1.72 -15.46
CA LEU A 74 -14.89 2.04 -14.76
C LEU A 74 -15.78 2.94 -15.62
N PRO A 75 -17.11 2.73 -15.63
CA PRO A 75 -18.03 3.67 -16.27
C PRO A 75 -17.94 5.07 -15.64
N HIS A 76 -18.16 6.11 -16.44
CA HIS A 76 -18.18 7.48 -15.94
C HIS A 76 -19.29 7.66 -14.87
N PRO A 77 -19.01 8.31 -13.72
CA PRO A 77 -19.97 8.45 -12.61
C PRO A 77 -21.33 9.06 -13.01
N ASP A 78 -21.33 10.00 -13.96
CA ASP A 78 -22.56 10.67 -14.44
C ASP A 78 -23.48 9.77 -15.26
N ARG A 79 -23.00 8.60 -15.70
CA ARG A 79 -23.79 7.62 -16.46
C ARG A 79 -24.47 6.60 -15.56
N LEU A 80 -24.20 6.64 -14.25
CA LEU A 80 -24.67 5.66 -13.28
C LEU A 80 -25.67 6.30 -12.32
N ASP A 81 -26.80 5.63 -12.13
CA ASP A 81 -27.65 5.91 -10.97
C ASP A 81 -26.97 5.44 -9.67
N ASP A 82 -27.49 5.87 -8.52
CA ASP A 82 -26.86 5.59 -7.23
C ASP A 82 -26.78 4.10 -6.89
N ARG A 83 -27.73 3.29 -7.38
CA ARG A 83 -27.74 1.84 -7.14
C ARG A 83 -26.66 1.17 -7.99
N GLN A 84 -26.63 1.47 -9.29
CA GLN A 84 -25.60 0.97 -10.20
C GLN A 84 -24.21 1.39 -9.73
N LEU A 85 -24.06 2.64 -9.30
CA LEU A 85 -22.80 3.16 -8.79
C LEU A 85 -22.33 2.38 -7.57
N ARG A 86 -23.23 2.12 -6.61
CA ARG A 86 -22.90 1.29 -5.45
C ARG A 86 -22.46 -0.11 -5.87
N ASP A 87 -23.18 -0.75 -6.78
CA ASP A 87 -22.84 -2.10 -7.24
C ASP A 87 -21.44 -2.13 -7.89
N PHE A 88 -21.12 -1.16 -8.75
CA PHE A 88 -19.78 -1.03 -9.33
C PHE A 88 -18.71 -0.69 -8.29
N LEU A 89 -19.01 0.17 -7.32
CA LEU A 89 -18.10 0.54 -6.25
C LEU A 89 -17.61 -0.68 -5.46
N TYR A 90 -18.53 -1.49 -4.94
CA TYR A 90 -18.16 -2.65 -4.12
C TYR A 90 -17.47 -3.74 -4.95
N GLN A 91 -17.88 -3.96 -6.21
CA GLN A 91 -17.15 -4.85 -7.11
C GLN A 91 -15.72 -4.38 -7.34
N THR A 92 -15.53 -3.07 -7.50
CA THR A 92 -14.20 -2.47 -7.71
C THR A 92 -13.33 -2.60 -6.48
N ILE A 93 -13.87 -2.34 -5.29
CA ILE A 93 -13.15 -2.51 -4.02
C ILE A 93 -12.70 -3.97 -3.84
N GLY A 94 -13.56 -4.95 -4.16
CA GLY A 94 -13.18 -6.35 -4.14
C GLY A 94 -12.00 -6.66 -5.08
N ARG A 95 -12.04 -6.14 -6.31
CA ARG A 95 -10.94 -6.30 -7.28
C ARG A 95 -9.65 -5.61 -6.82
N LEU A 96 -9.74 -4.42 -6.23
CA LEU A 96 -8.57 -3.74 -5.65
C LEU A 96 -7.94 -4.60 -4.55
N TYR A 97 -8.76 -5.18 -3.67
CA TYR A 97 -8.29 -6.06 -2.61
C TYR A 97 -7.62 -7.34 -3.13
N GLU A 98 -8.11 -7.93 -4.22
CA GLU A 98 -7.44 -9.05 -4.91
C GLU A 98 -6.02 -8.70 -5.42
N LYS A 99 -5.74 -7.41 -5.60
CA LYS A 99 -4.41 -6.87 -5.95
C LYS A 99 -3.65 -6.32 -4.74
N HIS A 100 -4.08 -6.68 -3.53
CA HIS A 100 -3.55 -6.19 -2.26
C HIS A 100 -3.60 -4.66 -2.13
N ILE A 101 -4.61 -4.01 -2.72
CA ILE A 101 -4.86 -2.59 -2.52
C ILE A 101 -6.00 -2.43 -1.51
N VAL A 102 -5.74 -1.76 -0.40
CA VAL A 102 -6.69 -1.51 0.69
C VAL A 102 -6.98 -0.02 0.75
N LEU A 103 -8.25 0.32 0.95
CA LEU A 103 -8.70 1.69 1.07
C LEU A 103 -8.88 2.01 2.56
N ASP A 104 -8.09 2.94 3.08
CA ASP A 104 -8.20 3.40 4.45
C ASP A 104 -9.04 4.67 4.52
N PHE A 105 -9.70 4.87 5.66
CA PHE A 105 -10.42 6.10 6.00
C PHE A 105 -11.55 6.50 5.02
N THR A 106 -12.39 5.56 4.59
CA THR A 106 -13.43 5.81 3.56
C THR A 106 -14.77 6.34 4.05
N ASP A 107 -15.07 6.26 5.35
CA ASP A 107 -16.41 6.41 5.90
C ASP A 107 -16.97 7.84 5.87
N HIS A 108 -16.12 8.84 5.66
CA HIS A 108 -16.55 10.22 5.45
C HIS A 108 -17.11 10.49 4.04
N LEU A 109 -16.91 9.58 3.10
CA LEU A 109 -17.28 9.74 1.70
C LEU A 109 -18.63 9.07 1.41
N THR A 110 -19.50 9.73 0.64
CA THR A 110 -20.63 9.06 -0.01
C THR A 110 -20.14 8.00 -1.01
N ASP A 111 -21.01 7.06 -1.40
CA ASP A 111 -20.65 6.06 -2.42
C ASP A 111 -20.16 6.74 -3.71
N ARG A 112 -20.83 7.82 -4.12
CA ARG A 112 -20.47 8.61 -5.30
C ARG A 112 -19.11 9.28 -5.15
N GLN A 113 -18.80 9.86 -3.99
CA GLN A 113 -17.49 10.48 -3.75
C GLN A 113 -16.37 9.43 -3.75
N LEU A 114 -16.56 8.30 -3.06
CA LEU A 114 -15.56 7.22 -3.04
C LEU A 114 -15.36 6.62 -4.44
N TYR A 115 -16.44 6.43 -5.19
CA TYR A 115 -16.35 5.97 -6.58
C TYR A 115 -15.57 6.95 -7.47
N CYS A 116 -15.82 8.26 -7.33
CA CYS A 116 -15.08 9.29 -8.05
C CYS A 116 -13.59 9.32 -7.65
N LEU A 117 -13.28 9.15 -6.36
CA LEU A 117 -11.90 9.05 -5.87
C LEU A 117 -11.19 7.85 -6.51
N ILE A 118 -11.83 6.69 -6.54
CA ILE A 118 -11.27 5.50 -7.20
C ILE A 118 -11.05 5.75 -8.70
N TYR A 119 -12.06 6.28 -9.37
CA TYR A 119 -12.04 6.53 -10.81
C TYR A 119 -10.96 7.54 -11.24
N ARG A 120 -10.87 8.67 -10.55
CA ARG A 120 -10.04 9.82 -10.97
C ARG A 120 -8.63 9.76 -10.40
N ASP A 121 -8.50 9.32 -9.15
CA ASP A 121 -7.27 9.48 -8.39
C ASP A 121 -6.57 8.13 -8.22
N ILE A 122 -7.27 7.08 -7.74
CA ILE A 122 -6.63 5.80 -7.41
C ILE A 122 -6.23 5.04 -8.69
N LEU A 123 -7.18 4.74 -9.58
CA LEU A 123 -6.91 3.93 -10.77
C LEU A 123 -5.85 4.51 -11.72
N PRO A 124 -5.77 5.84 -11.93
CA PRO A 124 -4.74 6.44 -12.77
C PRO A 124 -3.40 6.64 -12.07
N SER A 125 -3.33 6.49 -10.73
CA SER A 125 -2.09 6.71 -9.98
C SER A 125 -1.06 5.64 -10.30
N TYR A 126 0.15 6.12 -10.59
CA TYR A 126 1.30 5.27 -10.88
C TYR A 126 1.89 4.79 -9.57
N GLU A 127 1.92 3.47 -9.41
CA GLU A 127 2.44 2.82 -8.21
C GLU A 127 3.33 1.66 -8.60
N LYS A 128 4.23 1.26 -7.68
CA LYS A 128 5.06 0.07 -7.87
C LYS A 128 4.20 -1.18 -7.68
N MET A 129 4.10 -1.99 -8.73
CA MET A 129 3.36 -3.26 -8.67
C MET A 129 4.22 -4.34 -7.99
N ILE A 130 4.15 -4.42 -6.66
CA ILE A 130 4.87 -5.41 -5.85
C ILE A 130 4.01 -6.66 -5.72
N ARG A 131 4.58 -7.84 -5.97
CA ARG A 131 3.84 -9.12 -6.03
C ARG A 131 4.07 -10.00 -4.81
N ARG A 132 4.84 -9.51 -3.84
CA ARG A 132 5.14 -10.21 -2.59
C ARG A 132 3.89 -10.46 -1.76
N GLN A 133 3.82 -11.66 -1.20
CA GLN A 133 2.79 -12.01 -0.22
C GLN A 133 2.94 -11.15 1.04
N GLY A 134 1.83 -10.65 1.57
CA GLY A 134 1.81 -9.81 2.78
C GLY A 134 2.08 -8.33 2.55
N HIS A 135 2.49 -7.91 1.35
CA HIS A 135 2.60 -6.48 1.02
C HIS A 135 1.25 -5.96 0.51
N TYR A 136 0.69 -4.97 1.22
CA TYR A 136 -0.52 -4.27 0.83
C TYR A 136 -0.21 -2.80 0.52
N LEU A 137 -0.77 -2.29 -0.57
CA LEU A 137 -0.80 -0.86 -0.86
C LEU A 137 -1.99 -0.26 -0.09
N HIS A 138 -1.68 0.56 0.90
CA HIS A 138 -2.66 1.31 1.67
C HIS A 138 -2.92 2.67 1.03
N TRP A 139 -4.16 2.91 0.62
CA TRP A 139 -4.58 4.19 0.06
C TRP A 139 -5.35 5.00 1.11
N ASP A 140 -4.74 6.07 1.60
CA ASP A 140 -5.38 7.02 2.52
C ASP A 140 -6.42 7.87 1.78
N CYS A 141 -7.71 7.59 2.03
CA CYS A 141 -8.81 8.33 1.41
C CYS A 141 -9.18 9.61 2.16
N ALA A 142 -8.59 9.89 3.33
CA ALA A 142 -8.85 11.11 4.10
C ALA A 142 -7.81 12.21 3.83
N ASN A 143 -6.60 11.86 3.42
CA ASN A 143 -5.55 12.82 3.08
C ASN A 143 -5.43 13.07 1.56
N THR A 144 -6.57 13.22 0.88
CA THR A 144 -6.54 13.47 -0.57
C THR A 144 -5.99 14.87 -0.85
N HIS A 145 -4.98 14.98 -1.72
CA HIS A 145 -4.34 16.24 -2.10
C HIS A 145 -3.63 16.99 -0.96
N GLY A 146 -3.29 16.31 0.14
CA GLY A 146 -2.58 16.91 1.27
C GLY A 146 -3.46 17.77 2.19
N ASP A 147 -4.78 17.65 2.08
CA ASP A 147 -5.73 18.30 3.00
C ASP A 147 -5.99 17.39 4.22
N PRO A 148 -5.55 17.78 5.43
CA PRO A 148 -5.77 16.98 6.63
C PRO A 148 -7.17 17.17 7.24
N ASP A 149 -8.05 18.04 6.70
CA ASP A 149 -9.33 18.38 7.36
C ASP A 149 -10.21 17.15 7.59
N ALA A 150 -10.35 16.28 6.59
CA ALA A 150 -11.15 15.05 6.72
C ALA A 150 -10.53 14.09 7.76
N TRP A 151 -9.21 13.97 7.78
CA TRP A 151 -8.52 13.15 8.77
C TRP A 151 -8.69 13.70 10.19
N LEU A 152 -8.43 14.99 10.39
CA LEU A 152 -8.58 15.67 11.67
C LEU A 152 -10.02 15.58 12.19
N ARG A 153 -11.01 15.74 11.31
CA ARG A 153 -12.42 15.73 11.67
C ARG A 153 -12.91 14.35 12.09
N TYR A 154 -12.61 13.31 11.31
CA TYR A 154 -13.28 12.01 11.43
C TYR A 154 -12.44 10.87 12.00
N TYR A 155 -11.10 10.98 11.98
CA TYR A 155 -10.22 9.83 12.28
C TYR A 155 -9.10 10.12 13.26
N ALA A 156 -8.67 11.37 13.39
CA ALA A 156 -7.62 11.78 14.31
C ALA A 156 -8.08 11.63 15.77
N SER A 157 -7.19 11.15 16.63
CA SER A 157 -7.43 11.19 18.07
C SER A 157 -7.32 12.62 18.60
N GLU A 158 -7.83 12.86 19.82
CA GLU A 158 -7.64 14.16 20.49
C GLU A 158 -6.15 14.51 20.71
N GLU A 159 -5.30 13.49 20.91
CA GLU A 159 -3.85 13.69 21.02
C GLU A 159 -3.25 14.15 19.69
N ASP A 160 -3.61 13.49 18.58
CA ASP A 160 -3.17 13.86 17.24
C ASP A 160 -3.61 15.29 16.87
N ARG A 161 -4.86 15.63 17.19
CA ARG A 161 -5.42 16.97 16.95
C ARG A 161 -4.70 18.06 17.74
N ARG A 162 -4.33 17.76 18.98
CA ARG A 162 -3.51 18.67 19.81
C ARG A 162 -2.12 18.85 19.23
N LEU A 163 -1.44 17.76 18.87
CA LEU A 163 -0.11 17.81 18.27
C LEU A 163 -0.12 18.63 16.98
N TRP A 164 -1.09 18.37 16.10
CA TRP A 164 -1.26 19.14 14.86
C TRP A 164 -1.46 20.64 15.13
N ALA A 165 -2.25 21.01 16.14
CA ALA A 165 -2.47 22.40 16.51
C ALA A 165 -1.19 23.08 17.06
N GLU A 166 -0.40 22.35 17.85
CA GLU A 166 0.89 22.82 18.36
C GLU A 166 1.91 23.04 17.23
N GLU A 167 1.96 22.12 16.26
CA GLU A 167 2.91 22.18 15.14
C GLU A 167 2.54 23.23 14.09
N THR A 168 1.25 23.35 13.76
CA THR A 168 0.78 24.24 12.68
C THR A 168 0.35 25.61 13.18
N GLY A 169 0.07 25.76 14.48
CA GLY A 169 -0.55 26.95 15.06
C GLY A 169 -2.01 27.15 14.62
N GLY A 170 -2.62 26.15 13.97
CA GLY A 170 -3.99 26.17 13.47
C GLY A 170 -5.03 25.69 14.49
N PHE A 171 -6.31 25.84 14.13
CA PHE A 171 -7.42 25.26 14.88
C PHE A 171 -7.96 24.05 14.10
N PRO A 172 -7.95 22.84 14.69
CA PRO A 172 -8.49 21.68 13.99
C PRO A 172 -10.01 21.83 13.82
N PRO A 173 -10.59 21.29 12.74
CA PRO A 173 -12.04 21.26 12.56
C PRO A 173 -12.72 20.56 13.75
N PRO A 174 -13.99 20.82 14.07
CA PRO A 174 -14.72 20.06 15.09
C PRO A 174 -14.59 18.55 14.84
N ALA A 175 -14.43 17.75 15.89
CA ALA A 175 -14.44 16.29 15.75
C ALA A 175 -15.88 15.82 15.53
N ASP A 176 -16.09 14.94 14.56
CA ASP A 176 -17.38 14.37 14.20
C ASP A 176 -17.23 12.88 13.85
N ASP A 177 -18.29 12.11 14.02
CA ASP A 177 -18.34 10.73 13.54
C ASP A 177 -18.49 10.70 12.01
N PRO A 178 -17.83 9.76 11.30
CA PRO A 178 -17.95 9.68 9.85
C PRO A 178 -19.38 9.26 9.44
N PRO A 179 -20.02 9.98 8.50
CA PRO A 179 -21.44 9.81 8.17
C PRO A 179 -21.83 8.50 7.47
N TYR A 180 -20.89 7.80 6.83
CA TYR A 180 -21.15 6.62 6.01
C TYR A 180 -20.29 5.42 6.44
N PRO A 181 -20.57 4.80 7.59
CA PRO A 181 -19.82 3.65 8.06
C PRO A 181 -19.89 2.49 7.06
N ARG A 182 -18.74 1.89 6.72
CA ARG A 182 -18.66 0.77 5.78
C ARG A 182 -17.82 -0.38 6.34
N ASP A 183 -18.20 -1.59 5.95
CA ASP A 183 -17.40 -2.80 6.16
C ASP A 183 -16.68 -3.14 4.86
N LEU A 184 -15.45 -2.65 4.73
CA LEU A 184 -14.58 -2.91 3.57
C LEU A 184 -13.50 -3.94 3.92
N PRO A 185 -12.98 -4.70 2.93
CA PRO A 185 -11.85 -5.60 3.15
C PRO A 185 -10.65 -4.86 3.74
N ARG A 186 -10.01 -5.47 4.75
CA ARG A 186 -8.82 -4.93 5.43
C ARG A 186 -7.66 -5.90 5.26
N ALA A 187 -6.44 -5.38 5.20
CA ALA A 187 -5.25 -6.22 5.25
C ALA A 187 -5.25 -7.07 6.54
N PRO A 188 -4.82 -8.34 6.48
CA PRO A 188 -4.66 -9.17 7.67
C PRO A 188 -3.63 -8.53 8.62
N LEU A 189 -3.96 -8.52 9.91
CA LEU A 189 -3.08 -8.10 11.01
C LEU A 189 -1.94 -9.09 11.23
#